data_AF-A0A3D4ERK5-F1
#
_entry.id   AF-A0A3D4ERK5-F1
#
_cell.length_a   1.000
_cell.length_b   1.000
_cell.length_c   1.000
_cell.angle_alpha   90.00
_cell.angle_beta   90.00
_cell.angle_gamma   90.00
#
_symmetry.space_group_name_H-M   'P 1'
#
loop_
_entity.id
_entity.type
_entity.pdbx_description
1 polymer ?
#
loop_
_entity_poly.entity_id
_entity_poly.type
_entity_poly.pdbx_seq_one_letter_code
_entity_poly.pdbx_strand_id
1 'polypeptide(L)'
;SKHWWLRLASWLTKFSWRACRGGDQSQFITRELFDEIGGFDESYIIYEDNILINELYARNSFVVIQQPIQSSARMYEMYGVWYVQYHFWAIYVKKWFGASAEELLAYYCKHLKKPVA
;
A
#
# COMPACT_ATOMS: atom_id res chain seq x y z
N SER A 1 6.45 15.00 -7.14
CA SER A 1 6.11 14.88 -8.59
C SER A 1 5.38 16.12 -9.07
N LYS A 2 5.58 16.54 -10.33
CA LYS A 2 4.79 17.62 -10.97
C LYS A 2 3.43 17.15 -11.50
N HIS A 3 3.19 15.83 -11.52
CA HIS A 3 1.94 15.26 -12.03
C HIS A 3 0.76 15.59 -11.11
N TRP A 4 -0.29 16.22 -11.64
CA TRP A 4 -1.44 16.71 -10.88
C TRP A 4 -2.14 15.60 -10.08
N TRP A 5 -2.31 14.41 -10.67
CA TRP A 5 -2.93 13.27 -9.99
C TRP A 5 -2.15 12.82 -8.75
N LEU A 6 -0.82 12.78 -8.84
CA LEU A 6 0.02 12.39 -7.70
C LEU A 6 -0.02 13.44 -6.58
N ARG A 7 -0.21 14.72 -6.92
CA ARG A 7 -0.42 15.78 -5.92
C ARG A 7 -1.77 15.63 -5.23
N LEU A 8 -2.82 15.30 -5.98
CA LEU A 8 -4.16 15.05 -5.42
C LEU A 8 -4.14 13.81 -4.52
N ALA A 9 -3.61 12.69 -5.01
CA ALA A 9 -3.48 11.45 -4.26
C ALA A 9 -2.66 11.67 -2.97
N SER A 10 -1.54 12.39 -3.06
CA SER A 10 -0.72 12.78 -1.90
C SER A 10 -1.48 13.69 -0.94
N TRP A 11 -2.32 14.61 -1.41
CA TRP A 11 -3.10 15.46 -0.52
C TRP A 11 -4.20 14.68 0.22
N LEU A 12 -4.79 13.66 -0.42
CA LEU A 12 -5.77 12.79 0.22
C LEU A 12 -5.16 11.95 1.35
N THR A 13 -3.85 11.72 1.36
CA THR A 13 -3.19 10.94 2.42
C THR A 13 -3.14 11.65 3.78
N LYS A 14 -3.64 12.90 3.87
CA LYS A 14 -3.80 13.59 5.15
C LYS A 14 -5.04 13.15 5.94
N PHE A 15 -6.03 12.52 5.30
CA PHE A 15 -7.28 12.11 5.94
C PHE A 15 -7.20 10.70 6.50
N SER A 16 -7.76 10.44 7.68
CA SER A 16 -7.81 9.09 8.29
C SER A 16 -8.78 8.12 7.63
N TRP A 17 -9.17 8.33 6.37
CA TRP A 17 -10.06 7.43 5.66
C TRP A 17 -9.29 6.21 5.15
N ARG A 18 -9.84 5.01 5.37
CA ARG A 18 -9.25 3.75 4.92
C ARG A 18 -8.98 3.73 3.41
N ALA A 19 -9.88 4.30 2.61
CA ALA A 19 -9.72 4.38 1.16
C ALA A 19 -8.53 5.26 0.71
N CYS A 20 -7.99 6.10 1.60
CA CYS A 20 -6.81 6.92 1.34
C CYS A 20 -5.52 6.27 1.85
N ARG A 21 -5.57 5.01 2.33
CA ARG A 21 -4.42 4.27 2.85
C ARG A 21 -3.89 3.28 1.84
N GLY A 22 -2.57 3.07 1.89
CA GLY A 22 -1.84 2.03 1.19
C GLY A 22 -0.49 1.81 1.89
N GLY A 23 0.27 0.80 1.48
CA GLY A 23 1.53 0.42 2.13
C GLY A 23 2.63 1.50 2.08
N ASP A 24 2.67 2.33 1.04
CA ASP A 24 3.76 3.29 0.80
C ASP A 24 3.74 4.55 1.70
N GLN A 25 3.03 4.54 2.83
CA GLN A 25 2.75 5.74 3.63
C GLN A 25 3.61 5.91 4.89
N SER A 26 4.64 5.08 5.07
CA SER A 26 5.43 4.92 6.30
C SER A 26 4.54 4.62 7.52
N GLN A 27 4.76 3.46 8.12
CA GLN A 27 3.99 3.01 9.26
C GLN A 27 4.89 2.92 10.49
N PHE A 28 4.40 3.43 11.62
CA PHE A 28 5.00 3.22 12.92
C PHE A 28 3.97 2.57 13.83
N ILE A 29 4.39 1.52 14.54
CA ILE A 29 3.56 0.75 15.46
C ILE A 29 4.39 0.41 16.69
N THR A 30 3.79 0.50 17.87
CA THR A 30 4.40 0.05 19.12
C THR A 30 4.56 -1.47 19.11
N ARG A 31 5.61 -1.99 19.76
CA ARG A 31 5.85 -3.43 19.85
C ARG A 31 4.64 -4.17 20.44
N GLU A 32 4.07 -3.63 21.51
CA GLU A 32 2.95 -4.23 22.23
C GLU A 32 1.74 -4.44 21.32
N LEU A 33 1.36 -3.41 20.56
CA LEU A 33 0.25 -3.49 19.60
C LEU A 33 0.55 -4.40 18.40
N PHE A 34 1.80 -4.43 17.93
CA PHE A 34 2.20 -5.32 16.84
C PHE A 34 2.10 -6.78 17.26
N ASP A 35 2.58 -7.10 18.47
CA ASP A 35 2.50 -8.44 19.04
C ASP A 35 1.04 -8.85 19.33
N GLU A 36 0.19 -7.91 19.77
CA GLU A 36 -1.26 -8.14 19.96
C GLU A 36 -1.99 -8.46 18.65
N ILE A 37 -1.61 -7.80 17.56
CA ILE A 37 -2.15 -8.09 16.21
C ILE A 37 -1.69 -9.46 15.71
N GLY A 38 -0.57 -9.98 16.21
CA GLY A 38 0.04 -11.23 15.74
C GLY A 38 1.09 -11.02 14.65
N GLY A 39 1.59 -9.79 14.48
CA GLY A 39 2.64 -9.45 13.53
C GLY A 39 2.18 -9.36 12.07
N PHE A 40 3.13 -9.45 11.14
CA PHE A 40 2.84 -9.50 9.71
C PHE A 40 2.43 -10.93 9.29
N ASP A 41 1.49 -11.01 8.35
CA ASP A 41 1.22 -12.27 7.66
C ASP A 41 2.31 -12.50 6.60
N GLU A 42 3.34 -13.27 6.96
CA GLU A 42 4.51 -13.55 6.12
C GLU A 42 4.18 -14.36 4.85
N SER A 43 2.96 -14.90 4.71
CA SER A 43 2.52 -15.48 3.44
C SER A 43 2.41 -14.41 2.33
N TYR A 44 2.20 -13.14 2.71
CA TYR A 44 2.09 -12.00 1.80
C TYR A 44 3.45 -11.31 1.63
N ILE A 45 4.14 -11.60 0.52
CA ILE A 45 5.35 -10.84 0.12
C ILE A 45 5.00 -9.42 -0.37
N ILE A 46 3.77 -9.24 -0.83
CA ILE A 46 3.19 -7.94 -1.10
C ILE A 46 1.84 -7.88 -0.38
N TYR A 47 1.39 -6.68 -0.07
CA TYR A 47 0.06 -6.41 0.51
C TYR A 47 -0.02 -6.66 2.03
N GLU A 48 1.03 -7.15 2.67
CA GLU A 48 1.17 -7.35 4.12
C GLU A 48 0.83 -6.08 4.93
N ASP A 49 1.32 -4.91 4.50
CA ASP A 49 1.03 -3.64 5.18
C ASP A 49 -0.46 -3.30 5.14
N ASN A 50 -1.16 -3.62 4.06
CA ASN A 50 -2.60 -3.36 3.96
C ASN A 50 -3.38 -4.26 4.94
N ILE A 51 -2.90 -5.48 5.18
CA ILE A 51 -3.48 -6.38 6.18
C ILE A 51 -3.29 -5.78 7.58
N LEU A 52 -2.06 -5.37 7.91
CA LEU A 52 -1.77 -4.71 9.19
C LEU A 52 -2.59 -3.42 9.39
N ILE A 53 -2.70 -2.59 8.35
CA ILE A 53 -3.54 -1.38 8.38
C ILE A 53 -4.99 -1.74 8.66
N ASN A 54 -5.55 -2.77 8.01
CA ASN A 54 -6.93 -3.20 8.27
C ASN A 54 -7.14 -3.59 9.74
N GLU A 55 -6.20 -4.30 10.35
CA GLU A 55 -6.25 -4.66 11.76
C GLU A 55 -6.21 -3.42 12.68
N LEU A 56 -5.44 -2.40 12.34
CA LEU A 56 -5.40 -1.14 13.07
C LEU A 56 -6.71 -0.36 12.97
N TYR A 57 -7.35 -0.34 11.78
CA TYR A 57 -8.67 0.27 11.61
C TYR A 57 -9.75 -0.49 12.37
N ALA A 58 -9.71 -1.83 12.37
CA ALA A 58 -10.67 -2.65 13.12
C ALA A 58 -10.61 -2.41 14.63
N ARG A 59 -9.42 -2.01 15.15
CA ARG A 59 -9.18 -1.69 16.57
C ARG A 59 -9.31 -0.20 16.91
N ASN A 60 -9.61 0.67 15.93
CA ASN A 60 -9.58 2.13 16.08
C ASN A 60 -8.22 2.69 16.55
N SER A 61 -7.11 2.01 16.23
CA SER A 61 -5.75 2.38 16.66
C SER A 61 -4.95 3.10 15.56
N PHE A 62 -5.57 3.44 14.43
CA PHE A 62 -4.90 4.10 13.31
C PHE A 62 -4.94 5.62 13.45
N VAL A 63 -3.78 6.28 13.44
CA VAL A 63 -3.65 7.74 13.53
C VAL A 63 -2.79 8.27 12.37
N VAL A 64 -3.21 9.38 11.75
CA VAL A 64 -2.42 10.07 10.72
C VAL A 64 -1.64 11.22 11.35
N ILE A 65 -0.31 11.15 11.28
CA ILE A 65 0.56 12.27 11.61
C ILE A 65 0.55 13.26 10.43
N GLN A 66 0.20 14.51 10.69
CA GLN A 66 0.09 15.58 9.67
C GLN A 66 1.47 16.14 9.26
N GLN A 67 2.40 15.25 8.90
CA GLN A 67 3.75 15.60 8.45
C GLN A 67 4.03 14.92 7.10
N PRO A 68 4.43 15.68 6.06
CA PRO A 68 4.76 15.10 4.78
C PRO A 68 6.08 14.35 4.87
N ILE A 69 6.14 13.21 4.20
CA ILE A 69 7.36 12.44 3.98
C ILE A 69 7.68 12.40 2.49
N GLN A 70 8.96 12.32 2.15
CA GLN A 70 9.40 12.18 0.77
C GLN A 70 9.59 10.69 0.44
N SER A 71 8.83 10.19 -0.53
CA SER A 71 8.98 8.83 -1.07
C SER A 71 9.46 8.85 -2.53
N SER A 72 9.92 7.69 -3.01
CA SER A 72 10.44 7.54 -4.38
C SER A 72 9.33 7.54 -5.42
N ALA A 73 9.48 8.32 -6.48
CA ALA A 73 8.58 8.31 -7.64
C ALA A 73 9.02 7.35 -8.76
N ARG A 74 10.09 6.56 -8.54
CA ARG A 74 10.78 5.78 -9.57
C ARG A 74 9.87 4.84 -10.36
N MET A 75 8.92 4.17 -9.70
CA MET A 75 7.98 3.25 -10.38
C MET A 75 7.04 4.01 -11.32
N TYR A 76 6.55 5.18 -10.87
CA TYR A 76 5.70 6.06 -11.69
C TYR A 76 6.47 6.67 -12.87
N GLU A 77 7.75 6.98 -12.69
CA GLU A 77 8.61 7.48 -13.77
C GLU A 77 8.93 6.38 -14.80
N MET A 78 9.07 5.14 -14.34
CA MET A 78 9.38 3.99 -15.18
C MET A 78 8.20 3.51 -16.02
N TYR A 79 7.03 3.35 -15.42
CA TYR A 79 5.87 2.73 -16.06
C TYR A 79 4.75 3.72 -16.41
N GLY A 80 4.81 4.94 -15.90
CA GLY A 80 3.76 5.95 -16.04
C GLY A 80 2.69 5.87 -14.95
N VAL A 81 2.11 7.02 -14.63
CA VAL A 81 1.16 7.17 -13.50
C VAL A 81 -0.04 6.24 -13.62
N TRP A 82 -0.71 6.24 -14.77
CA TRP A 82 -1.96 5.51 -14.95
C TRP A 82 -1.76 4.00 -14.98
N TYR A 83 -0.66 3.52 -15.58
CA TYR A 83 -0.34 2.10 -15.62
C TYR A 83 -0.12 1.55 -14.21
N VAL A 84 0.68 2.26 -13.41
CA VAL A 84 0.93 1.88 -12.01
C VAL A 84 -0.36 1.90 -11.18
N GLN A 85 -1.15 2.97 -11.30
CA GLN A 85 -2.43 3.09 -10.57
C GLN A 85 -3.41 1.97 -10.94
N TYR A 86 -3.54 1.65 -12.23
CA TYR A 86 -4.40 0.57 -12.70
C TYR A 86 -4.00 -0.77 -12.08
N HIS A 87 -2.71 -1.10 -12.06
CA HIS A 87 -2.25 -2.40 -11.55
C HIS A 87 -2.33 -2.50 -10.03
N PHE A 88 -2.06 -1.44 -9.27
CA PHE A 88 -2.30 -1.46 -7.81
C PHE A 88 -3.79 -1.57 -7.49
N TRP A 89 -4.65 -0.87 -8.23
CA TRP A 89 -6.10 -1.03 -8.10
C TRP A 89 -6.55 -2.46 -8.43
N ALA A 90 -5.99 -3.07 -9.49
CA ALA A 90 -6.28 -4.45 -9.84
C ALA A 90 -5.84 -5.45 -8.76
N ILE A 91 -4.69 -5.24 -8.11
CA ILE A 91 -4.24 -6.04 -6.95
C ILE A 91 -5.26 -5.93 -5.81
N TYR A 92 -5.70 -4.71 -5.48
CA TYR A 92 -6.70 -4.49 -4.43
C TYR A 92 -8.02 -5.20 -4.74
N VAL A 93 -8.51 -5.08 -5.97
CA VAL A 93 -9.74 -5.77 -6.42
C VAL A 93 -9.58 -7.29 -6.38
N LYS A 94 -8.44 -7.83 -6.85
CA LYS A 94 -8.16 -9.27 -6.77
C LYS A 94 -8.17 -9.77 -5.33
N LYS A 95 -7.55 -9.02 -4.41
CA LYS A 95 -7.58 -9.38 -2.99
C LYS A 95 -8.99 -9.38 -2.44
N TRP A 96 -9.82 -8.39 -2.82
CA TRP A 96 -11.22 -8.33 -2.42
C TRP A 96 -12.05 -9.52 -2.92
N PHE A 97 -11.73 -10.06 -4.10
CA PHE A 97 -12.31 -11.30 -4.62
C PHE A 97 -11.72 -12.59 -4.03
N GLY A 98 -10.80 -12.49 -3.06
CA GLY A 98 -10.25 -13.65 -2.36
C GLY A 98 -9.00 -14.27 -3.00
N ALA A 99 -8.30 -13.55 -3.87
CA ALA A 99 -7.03 -14.05 -4.44
C ALA A 99 -6.00 -14.36 -3.34
N SER A 100 -5.23 -15.43 -3.56
CA SER A 100 -4.17 -15.88 -2.64
C SER A 100 -2.95 -14.96 -2.68
N ALA A 101 -2.07 -15.06 -1.69
CA ALA A 101 -0.83 -14.28 -1.65
C ALA A 101 0.06 -14.55 -2.88
N GLU A 102 0.13 -15.81 -3.32
CA GLU A 102 0.89 -16.23 -4.50
C GLU A 102 0.31 -15.63 -5.79
N GLU A 103 -1.01 -15.58 -5.92
CA GLU A 103 -1.68 -15.00 -7.09
C GLU A 103 -1.43 -13.49 -7.19
N LEU A 104 -1.51 -12.79 -6.05
CA LEU A 104 -1.21 -11.36 -5.99
C LEU A 104 0.26 -11.10 -6.33
N LEU A 105 1.18 -11.88 -5.77
CA LEU A 105 2.61 -11.77 -6.05
C LEU A 105 2.92 -12.06 -7.52
N ALA A 106 2.32 -13.11 -8.10
CA ALA A 106 2.49 -13.45 -9.50
C ALA A 106 2.01 -12.30 -10.41
N TYR A 107 0.86 -11.71 -10.08
CA TYR A 107 0.33 -10.56 -10.80
C TYR A 107 1.26 -9.34 -10.71
N TYR A 108 1.73 -9.00 -9.52
CA TYR A 108 2.70 -7.92 -9.32
C TYR A 108 4.00 -8.17 -10.08
N CYS A 109 4.55 -9.39 -9.99
CA CYS A 109 5.77 -9.78 -10.70
C CYS A 109 5.64 -9.61 -12.22
N LYS A 110 4.48 -9.96 -12.77
CA LYS A 110 4.21 -9.87 -14.21
C LYS A 110 4.10 -8.43 -14.71
N HIS A 111 3.57 -7.51 -13.89
CA HIS A 111 3.17 -6.19 -14.37
C HIS A 111 3.99 -5.02 -13.82
N LEU A 112 4.50 -5.12 -12.59
CA LEU A 112 5.10 -3.99 -11.85
C LEU A 112 6.51 -4.28 -11.32
N LYS A 113 6.90 -5.56 -11.18
CA LYS A 113 8.28 -5.90 -10.82
C LYS A 113 9.18 -5.59 -12.01
N LYS A 114 10.27 -4.86 -11.74
CA LYS A 114 11.30 -4.57 -12.75
C LYS A 114 11.70 -5.86 -13.47
N PRO A 115 11.78 -5.87 -14.81
CA PRO A 115 12.60 -6.86 -15.48
C PRO A 115 14.03 -6.70 -14.94
N VAL A 116 14.61 -7.78 -14.46
CA VAL A 116 16.05 -7.82 -14.21
C VAL A 116 16.68 -7.70 -15.59
N ALA A 117 17.46 -6.64 -15.80
CA ALA A 117 18.25 -6.47 -17.01
C ALA A 117 19.37 -7.52 -17.07
#